data_AF-A0A7C1GL45-F1
#
_entry.id   AF-A0A7C1GL45-F1
#
_cell.length_a   1.000
_cell.length_b   1.000
_cell.length_c   1.000
_cell.angle_alpha   90.00
_cell.angle_beta   90.00
_cell.angle_gamma   90.00
#
_symmetry.space_group_name_H-M   'P 1'
#
loop_
_entity.id
_entity.type
_entity.pdbx_description
1 polymer ?
#
loop_
_entity_poly.entity_id
_entity_poly.type
_entity_poly.pdbx_seq_one_letter_code
_entity_poly.pdbx_strand_id
1 'polypeptide(L)'
;MKQHFWPFFLTVAAVSITVLQGGYADYAPIPIGSIEELQRIGRDEDYPLNGYYILTRDIEAEHTSYWDGGAGFAPIGWRLEEDDSLAFNGWFDGQGFTIRGLVINRPTEHGIGLFGSIGGAAVVVNVGLEGGTITGGHYVGALVGENWSQEIAACYASVEVNGVSRVGGLAGINRGLISGCYATGTVSGEEYVGGLIGRNYEGVVQECHAAGAVAGVARAGGLVGETIEGAVYDSFWDTETSGQIVSDGGLGLTAGQMTQRNIYVEAGWDFFALWQIAPGHRYPRFQYQR
;
A
#
# COMPACT_ATOMS: atom_id res chain seq x y z
N MET A 1 -36.34 -23.76 27.16
CA MET A 1 -35.13 -24.37 26.55
C MET A 1 -34.44 -23.25 25.78
N LYS A 2 -33.46 -22.57 26.40
CA LYS A 2 -32.71 -21.48 25.77
C LYS A 2 -31.46 -22.09 25.14
N GLN A 3 -31.36 -22.08 23.82
CA GLN A 3 -30.14 -22.52 23.13
C GLN A 3 -29.11 -21.41 23.24
N HIS A 4 -28.01 -21.70 23.93
CA HIS A 4 -26.81 -20.89 23.93
C HIS A 4 -26.10 -21.07 22.58
N PHE A 5 -26.10 -20.03 21.76
CA PHE A 5 -25.16 -19.91 20.65
C PHE A 5 -23.79 -19.54 21.24
N TRP A 6 -22.84 -20.47 21.16
CA TRP A 6 -21.43 -20.13 21.28
C TRP A 6 -20.93 -19.69 19.90
N PRO A 7 -20.27 -18.52 19.76
CA PRO A 7 -19.55 -18.25 18.54
C PRO A 7 -18.35 -19.21 18.49
N PHE A 8 -18.23 -19.93 17.38
CA PHE A 8 -16.99 -20.63 17.02
C PHE A 8 -15.92 -19.55 16.84
N PHE A 9 -15.05 -19.38 17.83
CA PHE A 9 -13.78 -18.70 17.62
C PHE A 9 -12.90 -19.67 16.83
N LEU A 10 -12.92 -19.55 15.50
CA LEU A 10 -11.78 -19.99 14.71
C LEU A 10 -10.63 -19.10 15.15
N THR A 11 -9.66 -19.67 15.87
CA THR A 11 -8.40 -19.00 16.13
C THR A 11 -7.68 -18.90 14.79
N VAL A 12 -7.83 -17.77 14.11
CA VAL A 12 -6.90 -17.37 13.06
C VAL A 12 -5.57 -17.21 13.78
N ALA A 13 -4.60 -18.06 13.45
CA ALA A 13 -3.25 -17.88 13.94
C ALA A 13 -2.82 -16.47 13.57
N ALA A 14 -2.47 -15.64 14.56
CA ALA A 14 -1.83 -14.36 14.31
C ALA A 14 -0.68 -14.61 13.33
N VAL A 15 -0.76 -14.00 12.15
CA VAL A 15 0.35 -14.04 11.20
C VAL A 15 1.44 -13.23 11.89
N SER A 16 2.33 -13.93 12.57
CA SER A 16 3.61 -13.33 12.93
C SER A 16 4.20 -12.86 11.62
N ILE A 17 4.51 -11.55 11.52
CA ILE A 17 5.35 -11.02 10.45
C ILE A 17 6.64 -11.82 10.51
N THR A 18 6.64 -12.92 9.77
CA THR A 18 7.81 -13.72 9.55
C THR A 18 8.47 -12.93 8.47
N VAL A 19 9.32 -11.99 8.85
CA VAL A 19 10.37 -11.51 7.97
C VAL A 19 11.07 -12.79 7.54
N LEU A 20 10.69 -13.33 6.38
CA LEU A 20 11.37 -14.46 5.77
C LEU A 20 12.71 -13.88 5.29
N GLN A 21 13.59 -13.56 6.23
CA GLN A 21 15.00 -13.25 5.97
C GLN A 21 15.66 -14.37 5.15
N GLY A 22 15.04 -15.56 5.09
CA GLY A 22 15.53 -16.75 4.41
C GLY A 22 15.74 -16.66 2.89
N GLY A 23 15.33 -15.59 2.20
CA GLY A 23 15.61 -15.42 0.77
C GLY A 23 16.87 -14.61 0.46
N TYR A 24 17.16 -13.56 1.25
CA TYR A 24 18.19 -12.55 0.97
C TYR A 24 19.23 -12.35 2.07
N ALA A 25 19.17 -13.10 3.18
CA ALA A 25 20.13 -13.00 4.29
C ALA A 25 21.60 -13.17 3.88
N ASP A 26 21.88 -13.73 2.69
CA ASP A 26 23.23 -13.93 2.16
C ASP A 26 23.74 -12.81 1.24
N TYR A 27 22.90 -11.83 0.86
CA TYR A 27 23.32 -10.70 0.03
C TYR A 27 23.52 -9.43 0.87
N ALA A 28 24.59 -8.69 0.56
CA ALA A 28 24.77 -7.36 1.13
C ALA A 28 23.67 -6.41 0.60
N PRO A 29 22.99 -5.66 1.48
CA PRO A 29 21.96 -4.72 1.05
C PRO A 29 22.59 -3.56 0.25
N ILE A 30 21.85 -3.10 -0.76
CA ILE A 30 22.13 -1.88 -1.52
C ILE A 30 21.47 -0.72 -0.76
N PRO A 31 22.24 0.20 -0.15
CA PRO A 31 21.69 1.32 0.60
C PRO A 31 21.09 2.36 -0.34
N ILE A 32 19.92 2.89 0.03
CA ILE A 32 19.25 3.99 -0.66
C ILE A 32 19.11 5.16 0.33
N GLY A 33 19.87 6.21 0.10
CA GLY A 33 19.91 7.42 0.91
C GLY A 33 19.38 8.67 0.21
N SER A 34 19.08 8.62 -1.08
CA SER A 34 18.52 9.72 -1.84
C SER A 34 17.47 9.28 -2.88
N ILE A 35 16.69 10.24 -3.38
CA ILE A 35 15.68 10.00 -4.42
C ILE A 35 16.34 9.65 -5.77
N GLU A 36 17.53 10.16 -6.04
CA GLU A 36 18.32 9.82 -7.22
C GLU A 36 18.81 8.37 -7.18
N GLU A 37 19.28 7.88 -6.02
CA GLU A 37 19.63 6.47 -5.84
C GLU A 37 18.41 5.57 -5.99
N LEU A 38 17.26 5.99 -5.45
CA LEU A 38 16.00 5.27 -5.62
C LEU A 38 15.59 5.15 -7.10
N GLN A 39 15.81 6.20 -7.90
CA GLN A 39 15.50 6.21 -9.33
C GLN A 39 16.38 5.25 -10.15
N ARG A 40 17.57 4.89 -9.65
CA ARG A 40 18.51 3.96 -10.33
C ARG A 40 18.00 2.53 -10.37
N ILE A 41 17.07 2.14 -9.49
CA ILE A 41 16.53 0.77 -9.46
C ILE A 41 15.91 0.41 -10.81
N GLY A 42 16.46 -0.63 -11.44
CA GLY A 42 16.10 -1.12 -12.77
C GLY A 42 16.64 -0.29 -13.95
N ARG A 43 17.49 0.71 -13.70
CA ARG A 43 18.07 1.61 -14.71
C ARG A 43 19.60 1.64 -14.69
N ASP A 44 20.18 1.00 -13.70
CA ASP A 44 21.61 0.93 -13.45
C ASP A 44 21.98 -0.54 -13.13
N GLU A 45 23.10 -1.01 -13.65
CA GLU A 45 23.55 -2.40 -13.44
C GLU A 45 23.85 -2.71 -11.97
N ASP A 46 24.24 -1.70 -11.19
CA ASP A 46 24.47 -1.82 -9.75
C ASP A 46 23.16 -1.82 -8.94
N TYR A 47 22.03 -1.52 -9.58
CA TYR A 47 20.70 -1.40 -8.97
C TYR A 47 19.69 -2.28 -9.72
N PRO A 48 19.86 -3.61 -9.72
CA PRO A 48 18.99 -4.50 -10.48
C PRO A 48 17.58 -4.62 -9.88
N LEU A 49 16.58 -4.96 -10.71
CA LEU A 49 15.17 -5.10 -10.27
C LEU A 49 14.95 -6.25 -9.28
N ASN A 50 15.91 -7.15 -9.14
CA ASN A 50 15.97 -8.24 -8.16
C ASN A 50 17.08 -7.99 -7.12
N GLY A 51 17.31 -6.75 -6.71
CA GLY A 51 18.24 -6.41 -5.62
C GLY A 51 17.60 -6.51 -4.23
N TYR A 52 18.44 -6.47 -3.18
CA TYR A 52 18.01 -6.22 -1.80
C TYR A 52 18.33 -4.78 -1.43
N TYR A 53 17.29 -3.98 -1.21
CA TYR A 53 17.38 -2.54 -0.95
C TYR A 53 16.96 -2.22 0.48
N ILE A 54 17.70 -1.31 1.10
CA ILE A 54 17.31 -0.73 2.39
C ILE A 54 17.36 0.79 2.32
N LEU A 55 16.34 1.48 2.82
CA LEU A 55 16.45 2.92 3.03
C LEU A 55 17.39 3.19 4.20
N THR A 56 18.28 4.17 4.08
CA THR A 56 19.23 4.52 5.15
C THR A 56 18.87 5.81 5.89
N ARG A 57 17.88 6.54 5.39
CA ARG A 57 17.38 7.81 5.93
C ARG A 57 16.06 8.19 5.28
N ASP A 58 15.37 9.16 5.86
CA ASP A 58 14.26 9.83 5.17
C ASP A 58 14.75 10.47 3.86
N ILE A 59 13.91 10.41 2.84
CA ILE A 59 14.16 10.92 1.49
C ILE A 59 13.15 12.03 1.21
N GLU A 60 13.65 13.23 0.91
CA GLU A 60 12.84 14.35 0.44
C GLU A 60 12.77 14.29 -1.10
N ALA A 61 11.57 14.12 -1.65
CA ALA A 61 11.32 13.81 -3.06
C ALA A 61 10.49 14.87 -3.80
N GLU A 62 10.18 16.02 -3.19
CA GLU A 62 9.43 17.13 -3.82
C GLU A 62 10.06 17.62 -5.13
N HIS A 63 11.37 17.50 -5.22
CA HIS A 63 12.17 17.83 -6.39
C HIS A 63 11.88 16.97 -7.62
N THR A 64 11.26 15.80 -7.44
CA THR A 64 10.83 14.97 -8.58
C THR A 64 9.82 15.70 -9.46
N SER A 65 9.09 16.69 -8.95
CA SER A 65 8.10 17.48 -9.71
C SER A 65 8.62 18.16 -10.99
N TYR A 66 9.93 18.41 -11.09
CA TYR A 66 10.56 18.99 -12.29
C TYR A 66 11.37 17.97 -13.11
N TRP A 67 11.35 16.69 -12.73
CA TRP A 67 12.02 15.62 -13.47
C TRP A 67 11.24 15.25 -14.73
N ASP A 68 11.98 14.76 -15.74
CA ASP A 68 11.42 14.23 -17.00
C ASP A 68 10.40 15.20 -17.65
N GLY A 69 10.77 16.48 -17.73
CA GLY A 69 9.91 17.52 -18.30
C GLY A 69 8.63 17.80 -17.50
N GLY A 70 8.60 17.44 -16.22
CA GLY A 70 7.44 17.56 -15.34
C GLY A 70 6.59 16.28 -15.23
N ALA A 71 7.04 15.17 -15.83
CA ALA A 71 6.40 13.87 -15.68
C ALA A 71 6.68 13.22 -14.30
N GLY A 72 7.65 13.75 -13.56
CA GLY A 72 7.92 13.28 -12.20
C GLY A 72 8.92 12.13 -12.14
N PHE A 73 8.97 11.47 -10.98
CA PHE A 73 9.69 10.22 -10.79
C PHE A 73 9.20 9.16 -11.79
N ALA A 74 10.12 8.38 -12.35
CA ALA A 74 9.78 7.29 -13.24
C ALA A 74 9.57 6.01 -12.40
N PRO A 75 8.40 5.35 -12.42
CA PRO A 75 8.09 4.19 -11.58
C PRO A 75 9.17 3.10 -11.62
N ILE A 76 9.37 2.42 -10.48
CA ILE A 76 10.29 1.28 -10.38
C ILE A 76 9.59 0.02 -10.87
N GLY A 77 10.16 -0.60 -11.89
CA GLY A 77 9.61 -1.81 -12.49
C GLY A 77 8.24 -1.58 -13.16
N TRP A 78 7.94 -2.43 -14.12
CA TRP A 78 6.69 -2.40 -14.88
C TRP A 78 6.43 -3.78 -15.50
N ARG A 79 5.18 -4.10 -15.80
CA ARG A 79 4.79 -5.40 -16.36
C ARG A 79 4.37 -5.26 -17.82
N LEU A 80 4.86 -6.17 -18.66
CA LEU A 80 4.43 -6.34 -20.05
C LEU A 80 3.61 -7.60 -20.16
N GLU A 81 2.28 -7.48 -20.08
CA GLU A 81 1.38 -8.62 -20.25
C GLU A 81 1.75 -9.77 -19.27
N GLU A 82 2.13 -10.94 -19.80
CA GLU A 82 2.54 -12.11 -19.02
C GLU A 82 4.04 -12.09 -18.64
N ASP A 83 4.85 -11.18 -19.19
CA ASP A 83 6.28 -11.04 -18.91
C ASP A 83 6.53 -10.12 -17.69
N ASP A 84 7.13 -10.70 -16.65
CA ASP A 84 7.48 -10.03 -15.40
C ASP A 84 8.98 -9.71 -15.27
N SER A 85 9.77 -9.90 -16.34
CA SER A 85 11.22 -9.63 -16.35
C SER A 85 11.57 -8.18 -16.05
N LEU A 86 10.62 -7.27 -16.25
CA LEU A 86 10.76 -5.84 -15.98
C LEU A 86 10.04 -5.41 -14.69
N ALA A 87 9.36 -6.32 -14.00
CA ALA A 87 8.76 -6.04 -12.71
C ALA A 87 9.83 -6.03 -11.61
N PHE A 88 9.58 -5.28 -10.53
CA PHE A 88 10.43 -5.37 -9.35
C PHE A 88 10.26 -6.74 -8.70
N ASN A 89 11.32 -7.55 -8.68
CA ASN A 89 11.37 -8.92 -8.13
C ASN A 89 12.37 -9.02 -6.96
N GLY A 90 12.71 -7.88 -6.35
CA GLY A 90 13.67 -7.76 -5.26
C GLY A 90 13.04 -7.70 -3.88
N TRP A 91 13.87 -7.38 -2.91
CA TRP A 91 13.46 -7.04 -1.55
C TRP A 91 13.64 -5.55 -1.34
N PHE A 92 12.62 -4.85 -0.84
CA PHE A 92 12.72 -3.43 -0.49
C PHE A 92 12.27 -3.21 0.96
N ASP A 93 13.20 -2.85 1.84
CA ASP A 93 12.91 -2.54 3.24
C ASP A 93 13.08 -1.03 3.50
N GLY A 94 11.99 -0.35 3.82
CA GLY A 94 12.02 1.05 4.19
C GLY A 94 12.70 1.33 5.53
N GLN A 95 12.94 0.30 6.36
CA GLN A 95 13.51 0.41 7.71
C GLN A 95 12.80 1.44 8.61
N GLY A 96 11.54 1.76 8.30
CA GLY A 96 10.75 2.79 8.98
C GLY A 96 11.09 4.23 8.61
N PHE A 97 11.99 4.46 7.64
CA PHE A 97 12.20 5.77 7.03
C PHE A 97 11.11 6.11 6.02
N THR A 98 10.95 7.41 5.75
CA THR A 98 9.88 7.92 4.90
C THR A 98 10.41 8.55 3.62
N ILE A 99 9.66 8.39 2.52
CA ILE A 99 9.84 9.15 1.28
C ILE A 99 8.75 10.22 1.26
N ARG A 100 9.16 11.50 1.25
CA ARG A 100 8.25 12.64 1.41
C ARG A 100 8.12 13.46 0.13
N GLY A 101 6.89 13.87 -0.20
CA GLY A 101 6.64 14.79 -1.31
C GLY A 101 6.88 14.18 -2.70
N LEU A 102 6.80 12.86 -2.85
CA LEU A 102 7.00 12.20 -4.15
C LEU A 102 5.98 12.71 -5.19
N VAL A 103 6.46 13.10 -6.38
CA VAL A 103 5.62 13.53 -7.49
C VAL A 103 5.81 12.61 -8.69
N ILE A 104 4.70 12.04 -9.16
CA ILE A 104 4.60 11.32 -10.44
C ILE A 104 3.42 11.89 -11.20
N ASN A 105 3.63 12.39 -12.42
CA ASN A 105 2.60 13.06 -13.21
C ASN A 105 2.54 12.49 -14.63
N ARG A 106 1.94 11.31 -14.76
CA ARG A 106 1.88 10.52 -16.00
C ARG A 106 0.43 10.18 -16.36
N PRO A 107 -0.44 11.18 -16.61
CA PRO A 107 -1.90 11.00 -16.66
C PRO A 107 -2.40 10.06 -17.76
N THR A 108 -1.58 9.78 -18.77
CA THR A 108 -1.93 8.87 -19.88
C THR A 108 -1.27 7.50 -19.78
N GLU A 109 -0.39 7.29 -18.80
CA GLU A 109 0.35 6.03 -18.61
C GLU A 109 -0.39 5.10 -17.63
N HIS A 110 0.04 3.85 -17.54
CA HIS A 110 -0.61 2.82 -16.71
C HIS A 110 0.41 2.14 -15.80
N GLY A 111 -0.05 1.57 -14.68
CA GLY A 111 0.83 0.97 -13.69
C GLY A 111 1.67 2.04 -13.02
N ILE A 112 1.01 2.98 -12.35
CA ILE A 112 1.65 4.17 -11.77
C ILE A 112 1.64 4.08 -10.25
N GLY A 113 2.83 4.26 -9.66
CA GLY A 113 3.12 4.32 -8.23
C GLY A 113 4.62 4.46 -8.02
N LEU A 114 5.11 4.41 -6.77
CA LEU A 114 6.55 4.26 -6.53
C LEU A 114 7.10 3.06 -7.33
N PHE A 115 6.38 1.94 -7.25
CA PHE A 115 6.55 0.80 -8.14
C PHE A 115 5.48 0.81 -9.21
N GLY A 116 5.86 0.63 -10.48
CA GLY A 116 4.85 0.45 -11.53
C GLY A 116 4.23 -0.94 -11.45
N SER A 117 5.09 -1.95 -11.30
CA SER A 117 4.68 -3.32 -10.98
C SER A 117 5.67 -4.02 -10.06
N ILE A 118 5.13 -4.79 -9.12
CA ILE A 118 5.87 -5.68 -8.22
C ILE A 118 5.55 -7.12 -8.60
N GLY A 119 6.58 -7.94 -8.85
CA GLY A 119 6.49 -9.33 -9.30
C GLY A 119 6.35 -10.36 -8.17
N GLY A 120 6.08 -11.62 -8.55
CA GLY A 120 5.66 -12.69 -7.63
C GLY A 120 6.65 -13.07 -6.54
N ALA A 121 7.94 -12.84 -6.76
CA ALA A 121 8.99 -13.16 -5.79
C ALA A 121 9.34 -12.01 -4.84
N ALA A 122 8.77 -10.81 -5.08
CA ALA A 122 9.17 -9.62 -4.37
C ALA A 122 8.55 -9.51 -2.97
N VAL A 123 9.30 -8.84 -2.10
CA VAL A 123 8.88 -8.46 -0.75
C VAL A 123 9.14 -6.96 -0.56
N VAL A 124 8.12 -6.20 -0.19
CA VAL A 124 8.21 -4.76 0.07
C VAL A 124 7.66 -4.45 1.45
N VAL A 125 8.52 -3.97 2.35
CA VAL A 125 8.18 -3.80 3.76
C VAL A 125 8.61 -2.46 4.32
N ASN A 126 7.88 -1.99 5.34
CA ASN A 126 8.21 -0.79 6.13
C ASN A 126 8.37 0.50 5.30
N VAL A 127 7.69 0.60 4.15
CA VAL A 127 7.77 1.77 3.26
C VAL A 127 6.70 2.80 3.64
N GLY A 128 7.13 4.01 3.99
CA GLY A 128 6.26 5.15 4.22
C GLY A 128 6.32 6.19 3.12
N LEU A 129 5.18 6.54 2.54
CA LEU A 129 5.03 7.65 1.58
C LEU A 129 4.22 8.78 2.21
N GLU A 130 4.81 9.97 2.31
CA GLU A 130 4.18 11.11 3.00
C GLU A 130 4.07 12.35 2.11
N GLY A 131 2.84 12.80 1.84
CA GLY A 131 2.60 13.95 0.97
C GLY A 131 3.09 13.74 -0.48
N GLY A 132 2.91 14.77 -1.31
CA GLY A 132 3.14 14.68 -2.76
C GLY A 132 1.89 14.25 -3.53
N THR A 133 2.07 13.96 -4.82
CA THR A 133 0.97 13.67 -5.75
C THR A 133 1.38 12.63 -6.77
N ILE A 134 0.54 11.61 -6.93
CA ILE A 134 0.71 10.55 -7.93
C ILE A 134 -0.49 10.58 -8.88
N THR A 135 -0.23 10.95 -10.13
CA THR A 135 -1.22 11.04 -11.20
C THR A 135 -0.89 10.04 -12.30
N GLY A 136 -1.85 9.17 -12.63
CA GLY A 136 -1.73 8.16 -13.68
C GLY A 136 -3.02 8.00 -14.50
N GLY A 137 -3.03 7.08 -15.45
CA GLY A 137 -4.23 6.69 -16.21
C GLY A 137 -4.95 5.51 -15.56
N HIS A 138 -4.41 4.30 -15.69
CA HIS A 138 -5.00 3.07 -15.15
C HIS A 138 -4.03 2.37 -14.20
N TYR A 139 -4.56 1.65 -13.22
CA TYR A 139 -3.77 0.92 -12.22
C TYR A 139 -2.86 1.89 -11.48
N VAL A 140 -3.47 2.78 -10.70
CA VAL A 140 -2.75 3.85 -9.99
C VAL A 140 -2.83 3.61 -8.49
N GLY A 141 -1.68 3.50 -7.85
CA GLY A 141 -1.56 3.40 -6.40
C GLY A 141 -0.35 4.20 -5.92
N ALA A 142 -0.38 4.71 -4.68
CA ALA A 142 0.78 5.48 -4.22
C ALA A 142 2.05 4.62 -4.14
N LEU A 143 1.92 3.41 -3.58
CA LEU A 143 3.04 2.49 -3.47
C LEU A 143 3.22 1.69 -4.77
N VAL A 144 2.15 1.14 -5.32
CA VAL A 144 2.25 0.23 -6.47
C VAL A 144 1.08 0.36 -7.45
N GLY A 145 1.38 0.40 -8.74
CA GLY A 145 0.36 0.31 -9.78
C GLY A 145 -0.31 -1.07 -9.82
N GLU A 146 0.50 -2.12 -10.00
CA GLU A 146 0.07 -3.52 -10.03
C GLU A 146 0.91 -4.43 -9.13
N ASN A 147 0.26 -5.04 -8.13
CA ASN A 147 0.92 -5.91 -7.16
C ASN A 147 0.70 -7.40 -7.45
N TRP A 148 1.79 -8.14 -7.67
CA TRP A 148 1.82 -9.62 -7.67
C TRP A 148 2.67 -10.19 -6.54
N SER A 149 3.19 -9.35 -5.65
CA SER A 149 4.20 -9.68 -4.64
C SER A 149 3.87 -10.94 -3.83
N GLN A 150 4.92 -11.59 -3.35
CA GLN A 150 4.80 -12.48 -2.20
C GLN A 150 4.21 -11.71 -1.01
N GLU A 151 4.69 -10.49 -0.75
CA GLU A 151 4.21 -9.68 0.36
C GLU A 151 4.50 -8.17 0.18
N ILE A 152 3.48 -7.36 0.42
CA ILE A 152 3.62 -5.95 0.83
C ILE A 152 3.15 -5.85 2.27
N ALA A 153 4.05 -5.47 3.20
CA ALA A 153 3.72 -5.44 4.62
C ALA A 153 4.22 -4.20 5.37
N ALA A 154 3.44 -3.74 6.36
CA ALA A 154 3.79 -2.60 7.20
C ALA A 154 4.13 -1.31 6.41
N CYS A 155 3.50 -1.13 5.26
CA CYS A 155 3.65 0.02 4.39
C CYS A 155 2.48 1.00 4.52
N TYR A 156 2.72 2.28 4.24
CA TYR A 156 1.66 3.29 4.30
C TYR A 156 1.83 4.42 3.29
N ALA A 157 0.71 5.08 2.96
CA ALA A 157 0.69 6.25 2.09
C ALA A 157 -0.27 7.34 2.58
N SER A 158 0.20 8.59 2.67
CA SER A 158 -0.62 9.79 2.86
C SER A 158 -0.57 10.74 1.66
N VAL A 159 -0.32 10.18 0.48
CA VAL A 159 -0.14 10.86 -0.81
C VAL A 159 -1.47 11.09 -1.51
N GLU A 160 -1.64 12.20 -2.23
CA GLU A 160 -2.78 12.40 -3.13
C GLU A 160 -2.63 11.51 -4.37
N VAL A 161 -3.63 10.69 -4.67
CA VAL A 161 -3.63 9.77 -5.82
C VAL A 161 -4.76 10.13 -6.78
N ASN A 162 -4.40 10.41 -8.04
CA ASN A 162 -5.32 10.75 -9.11
C ASN A 162 -5.18 9.75 -10.27
N GLY A 163 -6.29 9.21 -10.75
CA GLY A 163 -6.29 8.34 -11.92
C GLY A 163 -7.61 8.31 -12.66
N VAL A 164 -7.74 7.42 -13.65
CA VAL A 164 -8.99 7.19 -14.39
C VAL A 164 -9.69 5.94 -13.89
N SER A 165 -9.01 4.79 -13.86
CA SER A 165 -9.64 3.52 -13.46
C SER A 165 -8.69 2.63 -12.64
N ARG A 166 -9.25 1.96 -11.62
CA ARG A 166 -8.51 1.11 -10.66
C ARG A 166 -7.48 1.93 -9.92
N VAL A 167 -8.00 2.85 -9.12
CA VAL A 167 -7.23 3.85 -8.38
C VAL A 167 -7.36 3.52 -6.89
N GLY A 168 -6.23 3.31 -6.23
CA GLY A 168 -6.19 3.05 -4.79
C GLY A 168 -5.22 3.97 -4.06
N GLY A 169 -5.47 4.24 -2.78
CA GLY A 169 -4.54 5.04 -1.97
C GLY A 169 -3.17 4.37 -1.78
N LEU A 170 -3.10 3.04 -1.83
CA LEU A 170 -1.85 2.27 -1.75
C LEU A 170 -1.55 1.52 -3.06
N ALA A 171 -2.53 0.79 -3.60
CA ALA A 171 -2.37 -0.06 -4.77
C ALA A 171 -3.46 0.13 -5.82
N GLY A 172 -3.11 0.19 -7.10
CA GLY A 172 -4.09 0.21 -8.19
C GLY A 172 -4.80 -1.14 -8.34
N ILE A 173 -4.02 -2.18 -8.63
CA ILE A 173 -4.44 -3.58 -8.62
C ILE A 173 -3.67 -4.37 -7.56
N ASN A 174 -4.38 -5.22 -6.83
CA ASN A 174 -3.77 -6.25 -5.99
C ASN A 174 -4.09 -7.66 -6.48
N ARG A 175 -3.05 -8.48 -6.70
CA ARG A 175 -3.09 -9.94 -6.94
C ARG A 175 -2.22 -10.73 -5.96
N GLY A 176 -1.40 -10.03 -5.16
CA GLY A 176 -0.56 -10.61 -4.12
C GLY A 176 -1.16 -10.47 -2.71
N LEU A 177 -0.30 -10.55 -1.71
CA LEU A 177 -0.64 -10.28 -0.31
C LEU A 177 -0.31 -8.82 0.05
N ILE A 178 -1.30 -8.10 0.55
CA ILE A 178 -1.12 -6.80 1.23
C ILE A 178 -1.54 -6.99 2.70
N SER A 179 -0.61 -6.79 3.63
CA SER A 179 -0.82 -7.03 5.06
C SER A 179 -0.36 -5.87 5.92
N GLY A 180 -1.13 -5.53 6.95
CA GLY A 180 -0.69 -4.53 7.92
C GLY A 180 -0.45 -3.14 7.31
N CYS A 181 -1.19 -2.74 6.27
CA CYS A 181 -0.94 -1.53 5.50
C CYS A 181 -2.03 -0.48 5.66
N TYR A 182 -1.73 0.79 5.33
CA TYR A 182 -2.77 1.81 5.37
C TYR A 182 -2.61 2.98 4.40
N ALA A 183 -3.73 3.63 4.10
CA ALA A 183 -3.75 4.84 3.27
C ALA A 183 -4.65 5.94 3.86
N THR A 184 -4.16 7.17 3.89
CA THR A 184 -4.90 8.34 4.41
C THR A 184 -4.95 9.52 3.46
N GLY A 185 -4.29 9.43 2.31
CA GLY A 185 -4.34 10.47 1.27
C GLY A 185 -5.62 10.42 0.45
N THR A 186 -5.97 11.52 -0.19
CA THR A 186 -7.15 11.61 -1.06
C THR A 186 -6.97 10.75 -2.31
N VAL A 187 -8.02 10.04 -2.73
CA VAL A 187 -8.03 9.19 -3.92
C VAL A 187 -9.14 9.66 -4.86
N SER A 188 -8.78 10.00 -6.10
CA SER A 188 -9.73 10.45 -7.13
C SER A 188 -9.64 9.59 -8.39
N GLY A 189 -10.78 9.17 -8.94
CA GLY A 189 -10.86 8.53 -10.24
C GLY A 189 -12.28 8.38 -10.78
N GLU A 190 -12.44 7.70 -11.91
CA GLU A 190 -13.75 7.49 -12.53
C GLU A 190 -14.36 6.13 -12.14
N GLU A 191 -13.59 5.04 -12.25
CA GLU A 191 -14.09 3.67 -12.07
C GLU A 191 -13.17 2.82 -11.17
N TYR A 192 -13.75 2.01 -10.26
CA TYR A 192 -13.01 1.16 -9.31
C TYR A 192 -12.04 1.98 -8.47
N VAL A 193 -12.59 2.84 -7.61
CA VAL A 193 -11.81 3.74 -6.75
C VAL A 193 -11.92 3.23 -5.32
N GLY A 194 -10.79 2.88 -4.70
CA GLY A 194 -10.76 2.42 -3.31
C GLY A 194 -9.89 3.29 -2.43
N GLY A 195 -10.28 3.48 -1.18
CA GLY A 195 -9.43 4.22 -0.23
C GLY A 195 -8.04 3.60 -0.03
N LEU A 196 -7.92 2.27 -0.15
CA LEU A 196 -6.65 1.54 -0.13
C LEU A 196 -6.31 0.92 -1.49
N ILE A 197 -7.25 0.19 -2.08
CA ILE A 197 -7.01 -0.62 -3.29
C ILE A 197 -8.09 -0.34 -4.34
N GLY A 198 -7.69 0.00 -5.56
CA GLY A 198 -8.65 0.18 -6.67
C GLY A 198 -9.40 -1.11 -7.00
N ARG A 199 -8.65 -2.18 -7.28
CA ARG A 199 -9.18 -3.51 -7.56
C ARG A 199 -8.38 -4.62 -6.90
N ASN A 200 -9.02 -5.45 -6.08
CA ASN A 200 -8.44 -6.68 -5.54
C ASN A 200 -8.87 -7.87 -6.41
N TYR A 201 -7.95 -8.47 -7.15
CA TYR A 201 -8.24 -9.57 -8.08
C TYR A 201 -7.40 -10.78 -7.69
N GLU A 202 -8.01 -11.84 -7.16
CA GLU A 202 -7.32 -13.05 -6.61
C GLU A 202 -6.38 -12.77 -5.41
N GLY A 203 -6.16 -11.51 -5.06
CA GLY A 203 -5.28 -11.09 -3.98
C GLY A 203 -5.91 -11.18 -2.59
N VAL A 204 -5.06 -11.11 -1.58
CA VAL A 204 -5.43 -11.11 -0.16
C VAL A 204 -5.06 -9.79 0.47
N VAL A 205 -6.01 -9.21 1.21
CA VAL A 205 -5.84 -7.97 1.97
C VAL A 205 -6.17 -8.27 3.42
N GLN A 206 -5.23 -8.02 4.34
CA GLN A 206 -5.44 -8.29 5.77
C GLN A 206 -4.84 -7.22 6.67
N GLU A 207 -5.47 -6.96 7.81
CA GLU A 207 -4.98 -6.01 8.81
C GLU A 207 -4.69 -4.61 8.24
N CYS A 208 -5.52 -4.16 7.29
CA CYS A 208 -5.31 -2.88 6.62
C CYS A 208 -6.35 -1.84 7.03
N HIS A 209 -6.05 -0.56 6.85
CA HIS A 209 -7.08 0.46 6.93
C HIS A 209 -6.97 1.63 5.96
N ALA A 210 -8.11 2.29 5.69
CA ALA A 210 -8.19 3.50 4.89
C ALA A 210 -8.95 4.61 5.61
N ALA A 211 -8.47 5.84 5.47
CA ALA A 211 -9.12 7.02 6.05
C ALA A 211 -9.07 8.27 5.14
N GLY A 212 -8.54 8.15 3.93
CA GLY A 212 -8.53 9.22 2.94
C GLY A 212 -9.89 9.42 2.26
N ALA A 213 -10.17 10.64 1.80
CA ALA A 213 -11.36 10.92 1.00
C ALA A 213 -11.32 10.17 -0.33
N VAL A 214 -12.45 9.58 -0.74
CA VAL A 214 -12.57 8.82 -1.97
C VAL A 214 -13.58 9.50 -2.90
N ALA A 215 -13.10 9.98 -4.05
CA ALA A 215 -13.91 10.58 -5.10
C ALA A 215 -13.92 9.67 -6.34
N GLY A 216 -14.96 8.85 -6.48
CA GLY A 216 -15.19 7.97 -7.64
C GLY A 216 -16.56 8.18 -8.27
N VAL A 217 -16.68 7.99 -9.58
CA VAL A 217 -17.97 8.11 -10.29
C VAL A 217 -18.74 6.78 -10.25
N ALA A 218 -18.05 5.66 -10.46
CA ALA A 218 -18.62 4.31 -10.47
C ALA A 218 -17.76 3.35 -9.64
N ARG A 219 -18.40 2.56 -8.77
CA ARG A 219 -17.75 1.56 -7.90
C ARG A 219 -16.63 2.20 -7.07
N ALA A 220 -17.03 3.15 -6.23
CA ALA A 220 -16.20 3.77 -5.22
C ALA A 220 -16.40 3.02 -3.89
N GLY A 221 -15.32 2.55 -3.29
CA GLY A 221 -15.33 1.84 -2.03
C GLY A 221 -14.45 2.52 -0.99
N GLY A 222 -14.89 2.51 0.27
CA GLY A 222 -14.12 3.10 1.36
C GLY A 222 -12.76 2.45 1.60
N LEU A 223 -12.64 1.13 1.35
CA LEU A 223 -11.36 0.39 1.39
C LEU A 223 -10.97 -0.13 0.01
N VAL A 224 -11.85 -0.89 -0.64
CA VAL A 224 -11.61 -1.54 -1.94
C VAL A 224 -12.73 -1.17 -2.92
N GLY A 225 -12.37 -0.76 -4.13
CA GLY A 225 -13.32 -0.40 -5.18
C GLY A 225 -14.08 -1.61 -5.77
N GLU A 226 -13.37 -2.71 -6.05
CA GLU A 226 -13.92 -3.99 -6.48
C GLU A 226 -13.03 -5.16 -6.03
N THR A 227 -13.63 -6.24 -5.57
CA THR A 227 -12.98 -7.52 -5.27
C THR A 227 -13.52 -8.61 -6.20
N ILE A 228 -12.63 -9.31 -6.89
CA ILE A 228 -12.96 -10.47 -7.73
C ILE A 228 -12.05 -11.63 -7.33
N GLU A 229 -12.64 -12.73 -6.88
CA GLU A 229 -11.92 -13.95 -6.51
C GLU A 229 -10.81 -13.76 -5.45
N GLY A 230 -10.74 -12.57 -4.83
CA GLY A 230 -9.83 -12.23 -3.75
C GLY A 230 -10.54 -12.21 -2.40
N ALA A 231 -9.78 -11.89 -1.35
CA ALA A 231 -10.30 -11.83 0.01
C ALA A 231 -9.81 -10.62 0.80
N VAL A 232 -10.66 -10.12 1.70
CA VAL A 232 -10.37 -8.99 2.56
C VAL A 232 -10.76 -9.35 4.00
N TYR A 233 -9.77 -9.39 4.90
CA TYR A 233 -9.90 -9.82 6.30
C TYR A 233 -9.46 -8.71 7.26
N ASP A 234 -10.12 -8.62 8.41
CA ASP A 234 -9.67 -7.80 9.55
C ASP A 234 -9.20 -6.40 9.16
N SER A 235 -9.88 -5.79 8.18
CA SER A 235 -9.49 -4.54 7.56
C SER A 235 -10.63 -3.54 7.63
N PHE A 236 -10.31 -2.27 7.81
CA PHE A 236 -11.26 -1.25 8.22
C PHE A 236 -11.19 0.01 7.37
N TRP A 237 -12.28 0.76 7.28
CA TRP A 237 -12.25 2.06 6.62
C TRP A 237 -13.16 3.05 7.34
N ASP A 238 -12.76 4.32 7.32
CA ASP A 238 -13.50 5.40 7.95
C ASP A 238 -14.67 5.85 7.05
N THR A 239 -15.91 5.62 7.50
CA THR A 239 -17.13 5.95 6.75
C THR A 239 -17.38 7.45 6.62
N GLU A 240 -16.80 8.26 7.50
CA GLU A 240 -17.02 9.70 7.54
C GLU A 240 -15.99 10.41 6.66
N THR A 241 -14.70 10.08 6.81
CA THR A 241 -13.65 10.77 6.04
C THR A 241 -13.53 10.30 4.61
N SER A 242 -13.85 9.03 4.32
CA SER A 242 -13.88 8.53 2.94
C SER A 242 -14.99 9.15 2.10
N GLY A 243 -16.08 9.61 2.73
CA GLY A 243 -17.30 10.03 2.04
C GLY A 243 -18.07 8.88 1.40
N GLN A 244 -17.71 7.62 1.69
CA GLN A 244 -18.34 6.42 1.14
C GLN A 244 -19.25 5.75 2.16
N ILE A 245 -20.25 5.00 1.68
CA ILE A 245 -21.14 4.19 2.52
C ILE A 245 -21.03 2.69 2.24
N VAL A 246 -20.21 2.32 1.26
CA VAL A 246 -19.96 0.94 0.83
C VAL A 246 -18.48 0.73 0.54
N SER A 247 -18.06 -0.53 0.55
CA SER A 247 -16.74 -0.99 0.12
C SER A 247 -16.88 -2.46 -0.29
N ASP A 248 -16.16 -2.91 -1.31
CA ASP A 248 -16.21 -4.31 -1.75
C ASP A 248 -15.24 -5.19 -0.95
N GLY A 249 -15.35 -5.09 0.38
CA GLY A 249 -14.43 -5.69 1.35
C GLY A 249 -14.10 -4.73 2.50
N GLY A 250 -13.74 -5.32 3.64
CA GLY A 250 -13.46 -4.59 4.88
C GLY A 250 -14.71 -4.07 5.60
N LEU A 251 -14.55 -3.76 6.88
CA LEU A 251 -15.63 -3.25 7.74
C LEU A 251 -15.56 -1.72 7.84
N GLY A 252 -16.66 -1.05 7.47
CA GLY A 252 -16.81 0.39 7.66
C GLY A 252 -17.00 0.74 9.13
N LEU A 253 -16.20 1.68 9.63
CA LEU A 253 -16.25 2.20 10.99
C LEU A 253 -16.42 3.72 10.94
N THR A 254 -17.12 4.30 11.89
CA THR A 254 -17.14 5.77 12.05
C THR A 254 -15.78 6.29 12.48
N ALA A 255 -15.50 7.57 12.29
CA ALA A 255 -14.26 8.19 12.76
C ALA A 255 -14.05 8.00 14.27
N GLY A 256 -15.13 7.97 15.06
CA GLY A 256 -15.08 7.67 16.49
C GLY A 256 -14.68 6.21 16.77
N GLN A 257 -15.21 5.25 16.02
CA GLN A 257 -14.86 3.83 16.16
C GLN A 257 -13.41 3.56 15.74
N MET A 258 -12.91 4.24 14.71
CA MET A 258 -11.52 4.10 14.25
C MET A 258 -10.48 4.46 15.33
N THR A 259 -10.87 5.18 16.39
CA THR A 259 -9.99 5.48 17.54
C THR A 259 -9.92 4.36 18.59
N GLN A 260 -10.79 3.35 18.48
CA GLN A 260 -11.00 2.36 19.52
C GLN A 260 -10.06 1.16 19.35
N ARG A 261 -8.95 1.17 20.10
CA ARG A 261 -7.93 0.10 20.08
C ARG A 261 -8.50 -1.32 20.19
N ASN A 262 -9.56 -1.53 20.98
CA ASN A 262 -10.13 -2.86 21.18
C ASN A 262 -10.70 -3.47 19.89
N ILE A 263 -11.22 -2.66 18.96
CA ILE A 263 -11.72 -3.17 17.66
C ILE A 263 -10.60 -3.89 16.91
N TYR A 264 -9.42 -3.28 16.86
CA TYR A 264 -8.28 -3.84 16.14
C TYR A 264 -7.67 -5.04 16.87
N VAL A 265 -7.56 -4.99 18.20
CA VAL A 265 -7.05 -6.10 19.00
C VAL A 265 -7.98 -7.32 18.92
N GLU A 266 -9.30 -7.12 18.94
CA GLU A 266 -10.29 -8.19 18.75
C GLU A 266 -10.24 -8.78 17.33
N ALA A 267 -9.84 -7.98 16.34
CA ALA A 267 -9.57 -8.40 14.97
C ALA A 267 -8.15 -8.96 14.75
N GLY A 268 -7.37 -9.17 15.83
CA GLY A 268 -6.07 -9.83 15.77
C GLY A 268 -4.86 -8.95 15.50
N TRP A 269 -5.02 -7.63 15.37
CA TRP A 269 -3.91 -6.72 15.07
C TRP A 269 -2.87 -6.69 16.21
N ASP A 270 -1.59 -6.77 15.86
CA ASP A 270 -0.49 -6.73 16.82
C ASP A 270 -0.19 -5.30 17.32
N PHE A 271 -0.86 -4.90 18.40
CA PHE A 271 -0.59 -3.67 19.13
C PHE A 271 0.53 -3.80 20.18
N PHE A 272 1.24 -4.93 20.22
CA PHE A 272 2.44 -5.11 21.04
C PHE A 272 3.68 -4.69 20.26
N ALA A 273 3.85 -5.15 19.01
CA ALA A 273 5.06 -4.88 18.23
C ALA A 273 4.88 -3.92 17.04
N LEU A 274 3.71 -3.89 16.39
CA LEU A 274 3.54 -3.19 15.11
C LEU A 274 2.73 -1.90 15.25
N TRP A 275 1.50 -2.02 15.73
CA TRP A 275 0.52 -0.94 15.73
C TRP A 275 0.52 -0.14 17.03
N GLN A 276 0.16 1.13 16.92
CA GLN A 276 -0.20 2.02 18.03
C GLN A 276 -1.31 2.99 17.62
N ILE A 277 -2.06 3.49 18.59
CA ILE A 277 -2.87 4.72 18.44
C ILE A 277 -2.27 5.73 19.41
N ALA A 278 -1.42 6.62 18.88
CA ALA A 278 -0.73 7.62 19.69
C ALA A 278 -1.72 8.68 20.23
N PRO A 279 -1.48 9.27 21.42
CA PRO A 279 -2.28 10.38 21.90
C PRO A 279 -2.41 11.50 20.85
N GLY A 280 -3.63 12.00 20.63
CA GLY A 280 -3.91 13.01 19.62
C GLY A 280 -4.05 12.50 18.18
N HIS A 281 -3.89 11.20 17.93
CA HIS A 281 -4.10 10.58 16.62
C HIS A 281 -5.43 9.82 16.57
N ARG A 282 -6.05 9.80 15.39
CA ARG A 282 -7.36 9.17 15.17
C ARG A 282 -7.28 7.71 14.70
N TYR A 283 -6.16 7.31 14.10
CA TYR A 283 -6.05 6.03 13.40
C TYR A 283 -4.85 5.22 13.90
N PRO A 284 -4.88 3.88 13.79
CA PRO A 284 -3.70 3.07 13.99
C PRO A 284 -2.56 3.52 13.08
N ARG A 285 -1.35 3.53 13.62
CA ARG A 285 -0.12 3.87 12.90
C ARG A 285 1.00 2.98 13.41
N PHE A 286 2.14 2.92 12.71
CA PHE A 286 3.22 2.04 13.14
C PHE A 286 3.99 2.60 14.33
N GLN A 287 4.50 1.74 15.21
CA GLN A 287 5.29 2.13 16.37
C GLN A 287 6.62 2.81 16.01
N TYR A 288 7.19 2.51 14.84
CA TYR A 288 8.45 3.11 14.39
C TYR A 288 8.28 4.55 13.88
N GLN A 289 7.06 4.98 13.56
CA GLN A 289 6.84 6.32 13.03
C GLN A 289 6.95 7.33 14.17
N ARG A 290 7.75 8.37 13.93
CA ARG A 290 8.01 9.45 14.89
C ARG A 290 6.98 10.57 14.81
#